data_AF-A0A1I5IIT9-F1
#
_entry.id   AF-A0A1I5IIT9-F1
#
_cell.length_a   1.000
_cell.length_b   1.000
_cell.length_c   1.000
_cell.angle_alpha   90.00
_cell.angle_beta   90.00
_cell.angle_gamma   90.00
#
_symmetry.space_group_name_H-M   'P 1'
#
loop_
_entity.id
_entity.type
_entity.pdbx_description
1 polymer ?
#
loop_
_entity_poly.entity_id
_entity_poly.type
_entity_poly.pdbx_seq_one_letter_code
_entity_poly.pdbx_strand_id
1 'polypeptide(L)'
;MKKLLFFAVFLLSAMNMMAQDQLSISDFGIEAGEKKAINVELTNSDEICAVQFDLELPTGISIVVKSNGKLDVKVNKNRQEEEDDDHTLTSSKLESGAYRFLYKSDTNMPIVGTSGTLITINLVAASDLAAGSLTGTMKDILLVEPNATQHKPGNVTFSVTATTGINEIELSNENPATIYDLKGNVVRKNATSTNGLAAGVYIINSKKVIVK
;
A
#
# COMPACT_ATOMS: atom_id res chain seq x y z
N MET A 1 -55.56 15.08 37.64
CA MET A 1 -54.89 15.27 36.34
C MET A 1 -53.75 16.26 36.51
N LYS A 2 -52.50 15.82 36.32
CA LYS A 2 -51.37 16.63 35.83
C LYS A 2 -50.19 15.67 35.69
N LYS A 3 -50.03 15.16 34.48
CA LYS A 3 -48.83 14.45 34.02
C LYS A 3 -47.68 15.44 34.12
N LEU A 4 -46.63 15.13 34.89
CA LEU A 4 -45.37 15.86 34.77
C LEU A 4 -44.38 14.95 34.07
N LEU A 5 -44.20 15.24 32.78
CA LEU A 5 -43.22 14.65 31.88
C LEU A 5 -41.84 14.65 32.54
N PHE A 6 -41.20 13.48 32.59
CA PHE A 6 -39.75 13.39 32.68
C PHE A 6 -39.17 13.95 31.38
N PHE A 7 -38.54 15.11 31.45
CA PHE A 7 -37.78 15.70 30.35
C PHE A 7 -36.47 14.92 30.23
N ALA A 8 -36.44 13.94 29.32
CA ALA A 8 -35.19 13.26 28.96
C ALA A 8 -34.34 14.26 28.16
N VAL A 9 -33.34 14.84 28.82
CA VAL A 9 -32.24 15.54 28.14
C VAL A 9 -31.44 14.48 27.41
N PHE A 10 -31.71 14.30 26.13
CA PHE A 10 -30.81 13.58 25.23
C PHE A 10 -29.58 14.47 25.06
N LEU A 11 -28.53 14.18 25.84
CA LEU A 11 -27.18 14.66 25.54
C LEU A 11 -26.84 14.08 24.17
N LEU A 12 -27.00 14.88 23.12
CA LEU A 12 -26.48 14.57 21.79
C LEU A 12 -24.96 14.56 21.96
N SER A 13 -24.41 13.38 22.24
CA SER A 13 -22.98 13.12 22.25
C SER A 13 -22.41 13.69 20.95
N ALA A 14 -21.45 14.61 21.09
CA ALA A 14 -20.67 15.12 19.98
C ALA A 14 -20.22 13.95 19.11
N MET A 15 -20.83 13.81 17.94
CA MET A 15 -20.21 13.02 16.89
C MET A 15 -18.95 13.79 16.58
N ASN A 16 -17.79 13.21 16.93
CA ASN A 16 -16.53 13.67 16.39
C ASN A 16 -16.73 13.71 14.87
N MET A 17 -16.71 14.91 14.29
CA MET A 17 -16.54 15.06 12.86
C MET A 17 -15.26 14.29 12.52
N MET A 18 -15.41 13.13 11.89
CA MET A 18 -14.30 12.46 11.23
C MET A 18 -13.67 13.51 10.30
N ALA A 19 -12.34 13.60 10.28
CA ALA A 19 -11.63 14.62 9.51
C ALA A 19 -12.20 14.74 8.09
N GLN A 20 -12.65 15.95 7.73
CA GLN A 20 -13.36 16.24 6.48
C GLN A 20 -12.45 16.00 5.27
N ASP A 21 -11.20 16.42 5.40
CA ASP A 21 -10.15 16.24 4.41
C ASP A 21 -9.05 15.31 4.96
N GLN A 22 -8.75 14.25 4.24
CA GLN A 22 -7.79 13.24 4.66
C GLN A 22 -7.05 12.62 3.48
N LEU A 23 -5.82 12.17 3.77
CA LEU A 23 -5.11 11.22 2.92
C LEU A 23 -5.24 9.81 3.49
N SER A 24 -5.17 8.80 2.63
CA SER A 24 -5.05 7.42 3.08
C SER A 24 -4.24 6.55 2.12
N ILE A 25 -3.69 5.48 2.66
CA ILE A 25 -3.12 4.37 1.90
C ILE A 25 -3.78 3.11 2.46
N SER A 26 -4.30 2.24 1.61
CA SER A 26 -4.84 0.95 2.04
C SER A 26 -3.72 0.01 2.48
N ASP A 27 -4.02 -0.87 3.43
CA ASP A 27 -3.13 -1.97 3.78
C ASP A 27 -2.82 -2.83 2.55
N PHE A 28 -1.59 -3.35 2.47
CA PHE A 28 -1.16 -4.17 1.33
C PHE A 28 -0.20 -5.27 1.75
N GLY A 29 -0.15 -6.36 0.98
CA GLY A 29 0.91 -7.37 1.08
C GLY A 29 2.05 -7.06 0.12
N ILE A 30 3.27 -7.50 0.38
CA ILE A 30 4.38 -7.45 -0.59
C ILE A 30 5.34 -8.62 -0.36
N GLU A 31 5.74 -9.29 -1.43
CA GLU A 31 6.73 -10.36 -1.40
C GLU A 31 8.16 -9.82 -1.45
N ALA A 32 9.10 -10.53 -0.84
CA ALA A 32 10.52 -10.22 -0.97
C ALA A 32 10.95 -10.17 -2.45
N GLY A 33 11.54 -9.04 -2.88
CA GLY A 33 11.91 -8.78 -4.28
C GLY A 33 10.79 -8.32 -5.21
N GLU A 34 9.55 -8.27 -4.74
CA GLU A 34 8.39 -7.84 -5.55
C GLU A 34 8.40 -6.32 -5.79
N LYS A 35 7.85 -5.92 -6.93
CA LYS A 35 7.42 -4.54 -7.17
C LYS A 35 5.91 -4.44 -7.01
N LYS A 36 5.44 -3.43 -6.29
CA LYS A 36 4.01 -3.22 -6.05
C LYS A 36 3.61 -1.76 -6.21
N ALA A 37 2.54 -1.51 -6.93
CA ALA A 37 1.91 -0.20 -6.97
C ALA A 37 0.97 -0.04 -5.76
N ILE A 38 1.09 1.09 -5.06
CA ILE A 38 0.15 1.52 -4.02
C ILE A 38 -0.43 2.88 -4.37
N ASN A 39 -1.61 3.19 -3.85
CA ASN A 39 -2.29 4.46 -4.09
C ASN A 39 -2.33 5.29 -2.81
N VAL A 40 -2.07 6.58 -2.97
CA VAL A 40 -2.42 7.60 -1.99
C VAL A 40 -3.75 8.19 -2.43
N GLU A 41 -4.77 7.97 -1.60
CA GLU A 41 -6.13 8.42 -1.80
C GLU A 41 -6.34 9.75 -1.10
N LEU A 42 -6.99 10.70 -1.77
CA LEU A 42 -7.46 11.95 -1.16
C LEU A 42 -8.99 11.87 -1.07
N THR A 43 -9.52 12.05 0.13
CA THR A 43 -10.94 12.34 0.38
C THR A 43 -11.01 13.75 0.95
N ASN A 44 -11.81 14.61 0.33
CA ASN A 44 -11.93 16.00 0.71
C ASN A 44 -13.36 16.48 0.51
N SER A 45 -13.81 17.31 1.43
CA SER A 45 -15.03 18.09 1.32
C SER A 45 -14.78 19.51 0.86
N ASP A 46 -13.61 20.04 1.21
CA ASP A 46 -13.19 21.38 0.87
C ASP A 46 -12.39 21.34 -0.45
N GLU A 47 -12.37 22.44 -1.18
CA GLU A 47 -11.63 22.53 -2.43
C GLU A 47 -10.14 22.60 -2.12
N ILE A 48 -9.39 21.52 -2.38
CA ILE A 48 -7.95 21.46 -2.11
C ILE A 48 -7.18 21.73 -3.40
N CYS A 49 -6.22 22.65 -3.39
CA CYS A 49 -5.33 22.95 -4.53
C CYS A 49 -3.87 22.58 -4.29
N ALA A 50 -3.49 22.21 -3.05
CA ALA A 50 -2.17 21.69 -2.74
C ALA A 50 -2.19 20.65 -1.62
N VAL A 51 -1.30 19.67 -1.75
CA VAL A 51 -1.13 18.52 -0.85
C VAL A 51 0.37 18.31 -0.61
N GLN A 52 0.77 18.25 0.66
CA GLN A 52 2.09 17.82 1.08
C GLN A 52 1.98 16.70 2.11
N PHE A 53 2.89 15.73 2.06
CA PHE A 53 3.08 14.76 3.14
C PHE A 53 4.47 14.13 3.06
N ASP A 54 4.90 13.56 4.18
CA ASP A 54 6.09 12.72 4.29
C ASP A 54 5.67 11.26 4.50
N LEU A 55 6.22 10.36 3.69
CA LEU A 55 5.99 8.93 3.75
C LEU A 55 7.20 8.19 4.32
N GLU A 56 7.01 7.56 5.46
CA GLU A 56 7.94 6.62 6.07
C GLU A 56 7.52 5.19 5.70
N LEU A 57 8.34 4.54 4.88
CA LEU A 57 8.18 3.14 4.53
C LEU A 57 8.91 2.25 5.53
N PRO A 58 8.41 1.02 5.78
CA PRO A 58 9.14 0.05 6.58
C PRO A 58 10.54 -0.22 6.03
N THR A 59 11.48 -0.56 6.93
CA THR A 59 12.81 -1.03 6.55
C THR A 59 12.71 -2.19 5.56
N GLY A 60 13.50 -2.14 4.48
CA GLY A 60 13.49 -3.13 3.42
C GLY A 60 12.47 -2.85 2.31
N ILE A 61 11.66 -1.80 2.40
CA ILE A 61 10.76 -1.34 1.33
C ILE A 61 11.18 0.06 0.90
N SER A 62 11.22 0.29 -0.41
CA SER A 62 11.59 1.58 -0.98
C SER A 62 10.76 1.92 -2.21
N ILE A 63 10.75 3.18 -2.63
CA ILE A 63 10.13 3.59 -3.89
C ILE A 63 11.11 3.25 -5.03
N VAL A 64 10.59 2.64 -6.10
CA VAL A 64 11.38 2.36 -7.31
C VAL A 64 11.98 3.66 -7.84
N VAL A 65 13.26 3.64 -8.16
CA VAL A 65 13.94 4.76 -8.83
C VAL A 65 14.01 4.44 -10.32
N LYS A 66 13.53 5.36 -11.16
CA LYS A 66 13.61 5.24 -12.62
C LYS A 66 15.05 5.41 -13.09
N SER A 67 15.32 5.04 -14.34
CA SER A 67 16.64 5.20 -14.98
C SER A 67 17.17 6.64 -14.98
N ASN A 68 16.29 7.64 -14.90
CA ASN A 68 16.65 9.06 -14.83
C ASN A 68 16.88 9.57 -13.39
N GLY A 69 16.92 8.69 -12.39
CA GLY A 69 17.14 9.04 -10.98
C GLY A 69 15.90 9.59 -10.25
N LYS A 70 14.76 9.75 -10.92
CA LYS A 70 13.50 10.20 -10.29
C LYS A 70 12.76 9.02 -9.66
N LEU A 71 12.01 9.29 -8.59
CA LEU A 71 11.11 8.32 -7.97
C LEU A 71 9.98 7.93 -8.93
N ASP A 72 9.60 6.65 -8.92
CA ASP A 72 8.52 6.10 -9.75
C ASP A 72 7.15 6.32 -9.13
N VAL A 73 6.66 7.53 -9.38
CA VAL A 73 5.38 8.06 -8.91
C VAL A 73 4.63 8.62 -10.10
N LYS A 74 3.30 8.44 -10.11
CA LYS A 74 2.38 8.94 -11.15
C LYS A 74 1.22 9.68 -10.50
N VAL A 75 0.84 10.81 -11.07
CA VAL A 75 -0.40 11.51 -10.72
C VAL A 75 -1.57 10.84 -11.43
N ASN A 76 -2.72 10.77 -10.75
CA ASN A 76 -3.97 10.40 -11.40
C ASN A 76 -4.53 11.59 -12.19
N LYS A 77 -4.47 11.50 -13.52
CA LYS A 77 -4.95 12.56 -14.41
C LYS A 77 -6.45 12.85 -14.29
N ASN A 78 -7.25 11.92 -13.79
CA ASN A 78 -8.67 12.14 -13.55
C ASN A 78 -8.94 13.09 -12.37
N ARG A 79 -7.90 13.47 -11.62
CA ARG A 79 -7.94 14.47 -10.54
C ARG A 79 -7.47 15.86 -11.02
N GLN A 80 -7.29 16.02 -12.33
CA GLN A 80 -6.80 17.23 -12.99
C GLN A 80 -7.87 17.76 -13.95
N GLU A 81 -7.93 19.07 -14.18
CA GLU A 81 -8.74 19.64 -15.25
C GLU A 81 -8.05 19.37 -16.61
N GLU A 82 -8.77 18.78 -17.57
CA GLU A 82 -8.12 18.21 -18.77
C GLU A 82 -7.49 19.25 -19.73
N GLU A 83 -7.95 20.51 -19.71
CA GLU A 83 -7.51 21.54 -20.68
C GLU A 83 -6.44 22.51 -20.15
N ASP A 84 -6.35 22.73 -18.83
CA ASP A 84 -5.51 23.78 -18.23
C ASP A 84 -4.78 23.32 -16.94
N ASP A 85 -4.48 22.02 -16.81
CA ASP A 85 -3.79 21.54 -15.61
C ASP A 85 -2.39 22.13 -15.42
N ASP A 86 -2.24 22.86 -14.32
CA ASP A 86 -0.98 23.41 -13.85
C ASP A 86 -0.50 22.72 -12.56
N HIS A 87 -1.12 21.61 -12.17
CA HIS A 87 -0.66 20.86 -11.02
C HIS A 87 0.69 20.21 -11.29
N THR A 88 1.62 20.41 -10.37
CA THR A 88 2.95 19.82 -10.41
C THR A 88 3.15 18.87 -9.23
N LEU A 89 3.68 17.68 -9.52
CA LEU A 89 4.15 16.73 -8.52
C LEU A 89 5.67 16.82 -8.40
N THR A 90 6.14 17.06 -7.18
CA THR A 90 7.54 16.89 -6.80
C THR A 90 7.66 15.84 -5.69
N SER A 91 8.73 15.05 -5.76
CA SER A 91 9.01 14.03 -4.76
C SER A 91 10.51 13.86 -4.57
N SER A 92 10.93 13.65 -3.33
CA SER A 92 12.34 13.50 -2.96
C SER A 92 12.50 12.68 -1.69
N LYS A 93 13.69 12.11 -1.49
CA LYS A 93 14.05 11.44 -0.24
C LYS A 93 14.74 12.44 0.68
N LEU A 94 14.24 12.56 1.92
CA LEU A 94 14.81 13.41 2.96
C LEU A 94 16.01 12.73 3.63
N GLU A 95 16.83 13.51 4.34
CA GLU A 95 17.94 12.99 5.15
C GLU A 95 17.48 12.02 6.25
N SER A 96 16.25 12.21 6.75
CA SER A 96 15.60 11.30 7.71
C SER A 96 15.30 9.91 7.14
N GLY A 97 15.34 9.75 5.80
CA GLY A 97 14.96 8.53 5.11
C GLY A 97 13.50 8.50 4.63
N ALA A 98 12.65 9.41 5.12
CA ALA A 98 11.29 9.60 4.63
C ALA A 98 11.26 10.15 3.19
N TYR A 99 10.17 9.91 2.47
CA TYR A 99 9.94 10.49 1.15
C TYR A 99 8.94 11.65 1.25
N ARG A 100 9.36 12.85 0.86
CA ARG A 100 8.47 14.01 0.81
C ARG A 100 7.81 14.12 -0.54
N PHE A 101 6.51 14.38 -0.52
CA PHE A 101 5.69 14.64 -1.70
C PHE A 101 5.06 16.03 -1.58
N LEU A 102 5.06 16.76 -2.68
CA LEU A 102 4.32 18.01 -2.84
C LEU A 102 3.61 17.97 -4.19
N TYR A 103 2.29 18.00 -4.15
CA TYR A 103 1.41 18.12 -5.30
C TYR A 103 0.64 19.42 -5.20
N LYS A 104 0.81 20.36 -6.14
CA LYS A 104 0.20 21.69 -6.04
C LYS A 104 -0.14 22.28 -7.40
N SER A 105 -1.18 23.08 -7.47
CA SER A 105 -1.41 24.05 -8.55
C SER A 105 -0.61 25.33 -8.31
N ASP A 106 -0.07 25.93 -9.37
CA ASP A 106 0.62 27.24 -9.31
C ASP A 106 -0.35 28.42 -9.43
N THR A 107 -1.57 28.18 -9.90
CA THR A 107 -2.68 29.13 -10.07
C THR A 107 -3.80 28.94 -9.03
N ASN A 108 -3.57 28.06 -8.03
CA ASN A 108 -4.53 27.68 -7.00
C ASN A 108 -5.80 26.99 -7.54
N MET A 109 -5.68 26.31 -8.68
CA MET A 109 -6.75 25.49 -9.22
C MET A 109 -7.06 24.32 -8.28
N PRO A 110 -8.33 24.07 -7.92
CA PRO A 110 -8.71 22.91 -7.11
C PRO A 110 -8.42 21.58 -7.81
N ILE A 111 -8.16 20.55 -7.00
CA ILE A 111 -8.11 19.16 -7.41
C ILE A 111 -9.52 18.69 -7.74
N VAL A 112 -9.69 18.08 -8.91
CA VAL A 112 -11.01 17.64 -9.40
C VAL A 112 -11.52 16.47 -8.55
N GLY A 113 -12.78 16.56 -8.10
CA GLY A 113 -13.46 15.52 -7.35
C GLY A 113 -13.10 15.45 -5.87
N THR A 114 -14.01 14.87 -5.08
CA THR A 114 -13.97 14.83 -3.60
C THR A 114 -13.40 13.54 -3.03
N SER A 115 -13.17 12.52 -3.87
CA SER A 115 -12.56 11.26 -3.42
C SER A 115 -11.84 10.53 -4.56
N GLY A 116 -10.79 9.79 -4.22
CA GLY A 116 -10.12 8.85 -5.12
C GLY A 116 -8.60 8.99 -5.14
N THR A 117 -7.96 8.19 -6.00
CA THR A 117 -6.51 8.13 -6.07
C THR A 117 -5.96 9.47 -6.52
N LEU A 118 -5.04 10.05 -5.74
CA LEU A 118 -4.33 11.27 -6.10
C LEU A 118 -3.02 10.92 -6.80
N ILE A 119 -2.22 10.06 -6.18
CA ILE A 119 -0.96 9.56 -6.74
C ILE A 119 -0.82 8.05 -6.56
N THR A 120 -0.17 7.41 -7.52
CA THR A 120 0.26 6.01 -7.44
C THR A 120 1.78 5.97 -7.26
N ILE A 121 2.25 5.20 -6.28
CA ILE A 121 3.66 5.02 -5.93
C ILE A 121 4.06 3.58 -6.23
N ASN A 122 5.08 3.37 -7.06
CA ASN A 122 5.64 2.05 -7.30
C ASN A 122 6.73 1.74 -6.28
N LEU A 123 6.48 0.73 -5.45
CA LEU A 123 7.39 0.23 -4.43
C LEU A 123 8.21 -0.95 -4.95
N VAL A 124 9.32 -1.21 -4.27
CA VAL A 124 10.11 -2.43 -4.37
C VAL A 124 10.52 -2.90 -2.98
N ALA A 125 10.30 -4.19 -2.73
CA ALA A 125 10.81 -4.88 -1.55
C ALA A 125 12.23 -5.39 -1.80
N ALA A 126 13.08 -5.33 -0.78
CA ALA A 126 14.37 -6.00 -0.80
C ALA A 126 14.19 -7.51 -0.96
N SER A 127 15.13 -8.18 -1.63
CA SER A 127 15.07 -9.63 -1.87
C SER A 127 15.19 -10.46 -0.59
N ASP A 128 15.72 -9.86 0.47
CA ASP A 128 15.90 -10.44 1.81
C ASP A 128 14.90 -9.88 2.83
N LEU A 129 13.81 -9.24 2.36
CA LEU A 129 12.75 -8.73 3.23
C LEU A 129 12.22 -9.84 4.14
N ALA A 130 12.28 -9.62 5.45
CA ALA A 130 11.76 -10.55 6.43
C ALA A 130 10.22 -10.61 6.36
N ALA A 131 9.66 -11.81 6.43
CA ALA A 131 8.22 -11.96 6.54
C ALA A 131 7.70 -11.43 7.89
N GLY A 132 6.50 -10.85 7.87
CA GLY A 132 5.86 -10.30 9.06
C GLY A 132 4.90 -9.17 8.75
N SER A 133 4.28 -8.63 9.81
CA SER A 133 3.49 -7.40 9.73
C SER A 133 4.40 -6.22 10.04
N LEU A 134 4.52 -5.31 9.08
CA LEU A 134 5.32 -4.08 9.17
C LEU A 134 4.37 -2.88 9.13
N THR A 135 4.83 -1.73 9.60
CA THR A 135 4.03 -0.50 9.63
C THR A 135 4.72 0.61 8.86
N GLY A 136 3.99 1.21 7.92
CA GLY A 136 4.37 2.48 7.31
C GLY A 136 3.56 3.63 7.89
N THR A 137 4.03 4.86 7.69
CA THR A 137 3.38 6.06 8.23
C THR A 137 3.45 7.22 7.24
N MET A 138 2.32 7.90 7.03
CA MET A 138 2.30 9.24 6.46
C MET A 138 2.17 10.26 7.58
N LYS A 139 3.01 11.30 7.54
CA LYS A 139 3.03 12.39 8.52
C LYS A 139 3.27 13.73 7.84
N ASP A 140 3.25 14.80 8.62
CA ASP A 140 3.45 16.17 8.14
C ASP A 140 2.50 16.49 6.97
N ILE A 141 1.28 15.98 7.09
CA ILE A 141 0.22 16.14 6.08
C ILE A 141 -0.29 17.58 6.14
N LEU A 142 -0.29 18.23 4.99
CA LEU A 142 -0.81 19.57 4.80
C LEU A 142 -1.66 19.58 3.54
N LEU A 143 -2.93 19.93 3.69
CA LEU A 143 -3.85 20.18 2.58
C LEU A 143 -4.17 21.68 2.59
N VAL A 144 -4.22 22.31 1.41
CA VAL A 144 -4.38 23.76 1.29
C VAL A 144 -5.49 24.06 0.30
N GLU A 145 -6.40 24.93 0.69
CA GLU A 145 -7.45 25.49 -0.17
C GLU A 145 -6.92 26.64 -1.04
N PRO A 146 -7.61 27.00 -2.15
CA PRO A 146 -7.24 28.13 -2.99
C PRO A 146 -7.09 29.47 -2.26
N ASN A 147 -7.84 29.64 -1.16
CA ASN A 147 -7.79 30.83 -0.30
C ASN A 147 -6.64 30.81 0.74
N ALA A 148 -5.73 29.83 0.64
CA ALA A 148 -4.62 29.56 1.55
C ALA A 148 -4.99 29.05 2.96
N THR A 149 -6.26 28.69 3.19
CA THR A 149 -6.67 27.96 4.39
C THR A 149 -5.97 26.61 4.43
N GLN A 150 -5.45 26.23 5.60
CA GLN A 150 -4.67 25.03 5.80
C GLN A 150 -5.42 24.02 6.66
N HIS A 151 -5.44 22.78 6.18
CA HIS A 151 -5.88 21.61 6.92
C HIS A 151 -4.67 20.76 7.24
N LYS A 152 -4.54 20.35 8.51
CA LYS A 152 -3.42 19.54 9.00
C LYS A 152 -3.93 18.25 9.62
N PRO A 153 -4.31 17.26 8.79
CA PRO A 153 -4.73 15.95 9.28
C PRO A 153 -3.64 15.32 10.15
N GLY A 154 -4.07 14.47 11.08
CA GLY A 154 -3.15 13.66 11.90
C GLY A 154 -2.40 12.63 11.07
N ASN A 155 -1.39 12.01 11.68
CA ASN A 155 -0.61 10.95 11.03
C ASN A 155 -1.50 9.78 10.64
N VAL A 156 -1.21 9.19 9.48
CA VAL A 156 -1.92 8.02 8.95
C VAL A 156 -0.96 6.84 8.98
N THR A 157 -1.39 5.72 9.57
CA THR A 157 -0.61 4.48 9.59
C THR A 157 -1.28 3.44 8.70
N PHE A 158 -0.47 2.58 8.09
CA PHE A 158 -0.94 1.47 7.27
C PHE A 158 -0.08 0.23 7.53
N SER A 159 -0.70 -0.94 7.39
CA SER A 159 -0.05 -2.23 7.60
C SER A 159 0.48 -2.77 6.28
N VAL A 160 1.69 -3.33 6.35
CA VAL A 160 2.33 -4.04 5.24
C VAL A 160 2.57 -5.49 5.63
N THR A 161 1.90 -6.41 4.96
CA THR A 161 2.10 -7.85 5.16
C THR A 161 3.24 -8.32 4.25
N ALA A 162 4.44 -8.46 4.82
CA ALA A 162 5.59 -8.98 4.12
C ALA A 162 5.55 -10.51 4.10
N THR A 163 5.72 -11.12 2.92
CA THR A 163 5.83 -12.56 2.76
C THR A 163 7.15 -12.93 2.08
N THR A 164 7.74 -14.05 2.47
CA THR A 164 8.82 -14.65 1.68
C THR A 164 8.18 -15.28 0.45
N GLY A 165 8.66 -14.98 -0.77
CA GLY A 165 8.16 -15.54 -2.03
C GLY A 165 8.38 -17.05 -2.21
N ILE A 166 8.06 -17.85 -1.20
CA ILE A 166 8.08 -19.31 -1.23
C ILE A 166 6.74 -19.75 -1.80
N ASN A 167 6.66 -19.90 -3.13
CA ASN A 167 5.52 -20.57 -3.74
C ASN A 167 5.38 -21.99 -3.16
N GLU A 168 4.17 -22.38 -2.80
CA GLU A 168 3.87 -23.76 -2.46
C GLU A 168 4.17 -24.67 -3.67
N ILE A 169 4.53 -25.92 -3.41
CA ILE A 169 4.73 -26.88 -4.50
C ILE A 169 3.37 -27.43 -4.89
N GLU A 170 2.82 -26.90 -5.97
CA GLU A 170 1.59 -27.42 -6.55
C GLU A 170 1.92 -28.62 -7.44
N LEU A 171 1.35 -29.78 -7.11
CA LEU A 171 1.32 -30.95 -7.99
C LEU A 171 -0.12 -31.14 -8.42
N SER A 172 -0.36 -31.18 -9.73
CA SER A 172 -1.69 -31.37 -10.30
C SER A 172 -1.57 -31.98 -11.70
N ASN A 173 -2.70 -32.33 -12.33
CA ASN A 173 -2.68 -32.83 -13.71
C ASN A 173 -2.14 -31.79 -14.70
N GLU A 174 -2.34 -30.50 -14.43
CA GLU A 174 -1.82 -29.39 -15.23
C GLU A 174 -0.34 -29.11 -14.92
N ASN A 175 0.08 -29.36 -13.69
CA ASN A 175 1.44 -29.13 -13.19
C ASN A 175 2.08 -30.41 -12.61
N PRO A 176 2.33 -31.46 -13.42
CA PRO A 176 2.98 -32.67 -12.92
C PRO A 176 4.50 -32.43 -12.73
N ALA A 177 5.10 -33.07 -11.72
CA ALA A 177 6.55 -32.97 -11.47
C ALA A 177 7.23 -34.33 -11.29
N THR A 178 8.55 -34.36 -11.48
CA THR A 178 9.35 -35.53 -11.09
C THR A 178 9.78 -35.40 -9.62
N ILE A 179 9.58 -36.46 -8.86
CA ILE A 179 9.94 -36.58 -7.44
C ILE A 179 11.23 -37.40 -7.34
N TYR A 180 12.21 -36.88 -6.62
CA TYR A 180 13.49 -37.54 -6.35
C TYR A 180 13.66 -37.82 -4.86
N ASP A 181 14.47 -38.82 -4.52
CA ASP A 181 14.97 -39.01 -3.15
C ASP A 181 16.12 -38.02 -2.84
N LEU A 182 16.60 -38.02 -1.60
CA LEU A 182 17.73 -37.17 -1.19
C LEU A 182 19.07 -37.51 -1.87
N LYS A 183 19.17 -38.68 -2.51
CA LYS A 183 20.35 -39.11 -3.26
C LYS A 183 20.26 -38.72 -4.74
N GLY A 184 19.14 -38.14 -5.17
CA GLY A 184 18.90 -37.74 -6.56
C GLY A 184 18.33 -38.86 -7.44
N ASN A 185 17.92 -40.00 -6.87
CA ASN A 185 17.26 -41.05 -7.63
C ASN A 185 15.80 -40.67 -7.88
N VAL A 186 15.30 -40.95 -9.09
CA VAL A 186 13.89 -40.73 -9.42
C VAL A 186 13.02 -41.71 -8.64
N VAL A 187 12.07 -41.19 -7.87
CA VAL A 187 11.07 -41.96 -7.12
C VAL A 187 9.77 -42.06 -7.90
N ARG A 188 9.32 -40.96 -8.52
CA ARG A 188 8.08 -40.91 -9.30
C ARG A 188 8.19 -39.87 -10.42
N LYS A 189 7.79 -40.22 -11.64
CA LYS A 189 7.70 -39.27 -12.78
C LYS A 189 6.26 -38.81 -12.96
N ASN A 190 6.08 -37.60 -13.50
CA ASN A 190 4.78 -36.98 -13.77
C ASN A 190 3.81 -37.05 -12.58
N ALA A 191 4.34 -36.88 -11.38
CA ALA A 191 3.56 -36.95 -10.15
C ALA A 191 2.65 -35.73 -10.05
N THR A 192 1.37 -35.98 -9.78
CA THR A 192 0.35 -34.96 -9.50
C THR A 192 0.01 -34.89 -8.02
N SER A 193 0.67 -35.70 -7.18
CA SER A 193 0.65 -35.61 -5.72
C SER A 193 1.81 -36.40 -5.09
N THR A 194 2.06 -36.14 -3.81
CA THR A 194 2.94 -36.96 -2.94
C THR A 194 2.20 -38.12 -2.28
N ASN A 195 0.90 -38.30 -2.53
CA ASN A 195 0.11 -39.34 -1.89
C ASN A 195 0.66 -40.73 -2.22
N GLY A 196 0.68 -41.59 -1.21
CA GLY A 196 1.22 -42.95 -1.29
C GLY A 196 2.75 -43.03 -1.30
N LEU A 197 3.48 -41.91 -1.15
CA LEU A 197 4.89 -41.97 -0.80
C LEU A 197 5.04 -42.29 0.69
N ALA A 198 6.10 -43.03 1.04
CA ALA A 198 6.45 -43.22 2.44
C ALA A 198 6.87 -41.90 3.08
N ALA A 199 6.63 -41.75 4.38
CA ALA A 199 7.07 -40.59 5.15
C ALA A 199 8.59 -40.41 5.01
N GLY A 200 9.02 -39.18 4.74
CA GLY A 200 10.42 -38.88 4.42
C GLY A 200 10.61 -37.55 3.70
N VAL A 201 11.85 -37.29 3.27
CA VAL A 201 12.21 -36.06 2.56
C VAL A 201 12.47 -36.37 1.09
N TYR A 202 11.83 -35.62 0.20
CA TYR A 202 11.95 -35.74 -1.25
C TYR A 202 12.36 -34.41 -1.86
N ILE A 203 12.86 -34.44 -3.10
CA ILE A 203 13.14 -33.25 -3.90
C ILE A 203 12.09 -33.17 -5.01
N ILE A 204 11.38 -32.06 -5.08
CA ILE A 204 10.32 -31.79 -6.06
C ILE A 204 10.50 -30.35 -6.55
N ASN A 205 10.63 -30.15 -7.88
CA ASN A 205 10.91 -28.83 -8.47
C ASN A 205 12.06 -28.07 -7.76
N SER A 206 13.16 -28.78 -7.50
CA SER A 206 14.35 -28.26 -6.81
C SER A 206 14.15 -27.84 -5.35
N LYS A 207 13.00 -28.14 -4.74
CA LYS A 207 12.68 -27.88 -3.33
C LYS A 207 12.62 -29.17 -2.53
N LYS A 208 13.05 -29.12 -1.26
CA LYS A 208 12.89 -30.23 -0.31
C LYS A 208 11.46 -30.25 0.24
N VAL A 209 10.82 -31.42 0.19
CA VAL A 209 9.44 -31.64 0.65
C VAL A 209 9.42 -32.73 1.69
N ILE A 210 8.81 -32.46 2.83
CA ILE A 210 8.59 -33.46 3.88
C ILE A 210 7.22 -34.08 3.64
N VAL A 211 7.19 -35.37 3.32
CA VAL A 211 5.97 -36.18 3.33
C VAL A 211 5.82 -36.75 4.73
N LYS A 212 4.66 -36.51 5.36
CA LYS A 212 4.33 -36.98 6.71
C LYS A 212 3.46 -38.22 6.64
#